data_AF-A0ABD2LE68-F1
#
_entry.id   AF-A0ABD2LE68-F1
#
_cell.length_a   1.000
_cell.length_b   1.000
_cell.length_c   1.000
_cell.angle_alpha   90.00
_cell.angle_beta   90.00
_cell.angle_gamma   90.00
#
_symmetry.space_group_name_H-M   'P 1'
#
loop_
_entity.id
_entity.type
_entity.pdbx_description
1 polymer ?
#
loop_
_entity_poly.entity_id
_entity_poly.type
_entity_poly.pdbx_seq_one_letter_code
_entity_poly.pdbx_strand_id
1 'polypeptide(L)'
;MCAFAVLSPFAFLDDSETEIDWDERCPIVYSEDYNISFFGIEKCHPFDSNKWGNVFRFLIASGALVESAVLRPIEAKKEHLLMVHSKKYLRSLNGRFTLTRILEVGLVLLFPICLIDRRILRPMRIQTGGTVLAARVSLMRGWAINIGGGFHHASEGKGGGFCVYADVTLAIKLLFANELIKSAMIVDVDAHQGNGHETDFASDSRVYILDLFNASIYPGDTDALKSVSRAVPLPFGAEDDFYLRRLEMELDAAFADFSVPDFLLFVAGTDSLIGDPLGGLSLSPKAIIRRDEIVFGAAIRRRVPITMVTSGGYTNRMCVTFLALADGLKGQSFGGKYKMILLNNRDEKLDRVTSELCWKDGILACWDEQAEEHGTWLGIDRKGRVGVLLSVTEPPHTLKKNAPSRGAFVKDFLNGTFPPDEFLSEIAKKQQQLNGFQLLLMDSLLSVGPSSIFSLSNRFPSKTEEGRTVWPHGVYGFGNSPRHLPFQKVNYGEKLFQKVLNEFDFARRDESELVQTLFGIASDRTILFPDDQIRQQTGCSQNSDAYKFLCSIFVDGSSEGINYGTTSTSVLLVDIEGTAVFHERRLANPQRNGSPFAIKEGRRPSSVGRLYVIYFRPMLHFSLIHFVSIICQLFL
;
A
#
# COMPACT_ATOMS: atom_id res chain seq x y z
N MET A 1 15.33 46.74 3.45
CA MET A 1 16.48 45.82 3.25
C MET A 1 16.70 45.06 4.56
N CYS A 2 16.11 43.88 4.72
CA CYS A 2 16.54 42.94 5.76
C CYS A 2 17.52 41.99 5.07
N ALA A 3 18.78 42.03 5.49
CA ALA A 3 19.77 41.06 5.05
C ALA A 3 19.34 39.68 5.57
N PHE A 4 18.82 38.83 4.69
CA PHE A 4 18.74 37.40 4.99
C PHE A 4 20.18 36.90 5.07
N ALA A 5 20.61 36.49 6.25
CA ALA A 5 21.92 35.87 6.43
C ALA A 5 22.03 34.68 5.47
N VAL A 6 23.14 34.59 4.74
CA VAL A 6 23.49 33.41 3.93
C VAL A 6 23.46 32.21 4.88
N LEU A 7 22.47 31.33 4.70
CA LEU A 7 22.29 30.18 5.58
C LEU A 7 23.39 29.18 5.27
N SER A 8 24.24 28.89 6.27
CA SER A 8 25.30 27.86 6.21
C SER A 8 24.84 26.64 5.40
N PRO A 9 25.67 26.05 4.53
CA PRO A 9 25.33 24.85 3.75
C PRO A 9 24.73 23.73 4.59
N PHE A 10 25.07 23.69 5.88
CA PHE A 10 24.68 22.66 6.85
C PHE A 10 23.51 23.06 7.75
N ALA A 11 22.85 24.19 7.49
CA ALA A 11 21.74 24.68 8.33
C ALA A 11 20.51 23.77 8.38
N PHE A 12 20.48 22.68 7.61
CA PHE A 12 19.43 21.66 7.62
C PHE A 12 19.90 20.27 8.07
N LEU A 13 21.16 20.15 8.50
CA LEU A 13 21.73 18.95 9.10
C LEU A 13 21.72 19.07 10.62
N ASP A 14 21.62 17.92 11.29
CA ASP A 14 21.78 17.85 12.74
C ASP A 14 23.20 18.30 13.12
N ASP A 15 23.34 19.15 14.14
CA ASP A 15 24.64 19.66 14.58
C ASP A 15 25.59 18.52 15.02
N SER A 16 25.04 17.39 15.47
CA SER A 16 25.79 16.16 15.78
C SER A 16 26.39 15.46 14.55
N GLU A 17 25.99 15.88 13.34
CA GLU A 17 26.41 15.29 12.06
C GLU A 17 27.42 16.16 11.29
N THR A 18 27.94 17.24 11.89
CA THR A 18 28.79 18.22 11.19
C THR A 18 30.29 17.85 11.07
N GLU A 19 30.76 16.81 11.78
CA GLU A 19 32.14 16.29 11.72
C GLU A 19 32.29 14.98 10.90
N ILE A 20 31.33 14.68 10.02
CA ILE A 20 31.24 13.38 9.34
C ILE A 20 32.12 13.30 8.09
N ASP A 21 32.77 12.15 7.90
CA ASP A 21 33.35 11.75 6.61
C ASP A 21 32.23 11.52 5.59
N TRP A 22 32.10 12.47 4.67
CA TRP A 22 31.04 12.49 3.69
C TRP A 22 31.10 11.31 2.73
N ASP A 23 32.24 10.66 2.53
CA ASP A 23 32.39 9.56 1.57
C ASP A 23 31.75 8.25 2.06
N GLU A 24 31.41 8.16 3.35
CA GLU A 24 30.68 7.03 3.94
C GLU A 24 29.15 7.24 3.99
N ARG A 25 28.65 8.43 3.64
CA ARG A 25 27.21 8.76 3.67
C ARG A 25 26.55 8.54 2.31
N CYS A 26 25.42 7.84 2.31
CA CYS A 26 24.56 7.66 1.15
C CYS A 26 23.71 8.94 0.95
N PRO A 27 23.55 9.47 -0.28
CA PRO A 27 22.70 10.64 -0.59
C PRO A 27 21.18 10.42 -0.41
N ILE A 28 20.79 9.67 0.62
CA ILE A 28 19.41 9.38 1.01
C ILE A 28 19.10 10.13 2.30
N VAL A 29 18.05 10.94 2.26
CA VAL A 29 17.58 11.74 3.38
C VAL A 29 16.33 11.10 3.98
N TYR A 30 16.39 10.81 5.28
CA TYR A 30 15.26 10.24 6.03
C TYR A 30 15.38 10.53 7.53
N SER A 31 14.23 10.64 8.18
CA SER A 31 14.12 10.64 9.64
C SER A 31 12.99 9.72 10.08
N GLU A 32 13.18 9.01 11.19
CA GLU A 32 12.13 8.22 11.83
C GLU A 32 10.90 9.08 12.20
N ASP A 33 11.11 10.38 12.42
CA ASP A 33 10.07 11.37 12.72
C ASP A 33 9.22 11.76 11.48
N TYR A 34 9.50 11.20 10.29
CA TYR A 34 8.68 11.45 9.09
C TYR A 34 7.27 10.86 9.20
N ASN A 35 7.14 9.74 9.89
CA ASN A 35 5.87 9.03 10.00
C ASN A 35 4.89 9.83 10.87
N ILE A 36 3.68 10.03 10.35
CA ILE A 36 2.60 10.68 11.11
C ILE A 36 1.79 9.57 11.77
N SER A 37 1.86 9.49 13.10
CA SER A 37 1.02 8.62 13.92
C SER A 37 0.16 9.46 14.86
N PHE A 38 -1.16 9.32 14.75
CA PHE A 38 -2.15 10.12 15.46
C PHE A 38 -3.27 9.24 16.03
N PHE A 39 -2.92 8.40 17.01
CA PHE A 39 -3.88 7.55 17.73
C PHE A 39 -4.77 6.69 16.81
N GLY A 40 -4.31 6.36 15.60
CA GLY A 40 -5.05 5.56 14.61
C GLY A 40 -5.87 6.35 13.60
N ILE A 41 -6.09 7.66 13.83
CA ILE A 41 -6.86 8.55 12.94
C ILE A 41 -6.19 8.70 11.57
N GLU A 42 -4.88 8.54 11.51
CA GLU A 42 -4.15 8.49 10.25
C GLU A 42 -4.65 7.41 9.28
N LYS A 43 -5.31 6.35 9.79
CA LYS A 43 -5.88 5.25 9.00
C LYS A 43 -7.23 5.59 8.37
N CYS A 44 -7.86 6.70 8.78
CA CYS A 44 -9.07 7.23 8.16
C CYS A 44 -8.79 8.01 6.87
N HIS A 45 -7.53 8.04 6.44
CA HIS A 45 -7.06 8.83 5.31
C HIS A 45 -6.51 7.90 4.22
N PRO A 46 -6.76 8.17 2.92
CA PRO A 46 -6.27 7.31 1.84
C PRO A 46 -4.74 7.24 1.80
N PHE A 47 -4.05 8.34 2.14
CA PHE A 47 -2.59 8.41 2.24
C PHE A 47 -2.06 7.63 3.45
N ASP A 48 -1.18 6.65 3.18
CA ASP A 48 -0.47 5.90 4.22
C ASP A 48 0.64 6.76 4.82
N SER A 49 0.35 7.35 5.97
CA SER A 49 1.24 8.27 6.64
C SER A 49 2.44 7.61 7.34
N ASN A 50 2.55 6.28 7.28
CA ASN A 50 3.70 5.50 7.74
C ASN A 50 4.57 4.96 6.60
N LYS A 51 4.21 5.23 5.34
CA LYS A 51 4.87 4.63 4.17
C LYS A 51 6.37 4.91 4.11
N TRP A 52 6.82 6.07 4.59
CA TRP A 52 8.23 6.46 4.61
C TRP A 52 9.10 5.51 5.44
N GLY A 53 8.63 5.14 6.63
CA GLY A 53 9.33 4.15 7.45
C GLY A 53 9.30 2.74 6.87
N ASN A 54 8.29 2.40 6.06
CA ASN A 54 8.26 1.11 5.35
C ASN A 54 9.31 1.06 4.25
N VAL A 55 9.40 2.10 3.43
CA VAL A 55 10.45 2.25 2.39
C VAL A 55 11.83 2.19 3.03
N PHE A 56 12.06 2.96 4.10
CA PHE A 56 13.33 2.97 4.81
C PHE A 56 13.73 1.59 5.32
N ARG A 57 12.84 0.92 6.06
CA ARG A 57 13.10 -0.41 6.61
C ARG A 57 13.38 -1.45 5.54
N PHE A 58 12.69 -1.36 4.40
CA PHE A 58 12.98 -2.24 3.28
C PHE A 58 14.39 -2.02 2.72
N LEU A 59 14.79 -0.76 2.49
CA LEU A 59 16.11 -0.44 1.95
C LEU A 59 17.24 -0.96 2.85
N ILE A 60 17.04 -0.92 4.18
CA ILE A 60 17.96 -1.54 5.14
C ILE A 60 17.95 -3.07 5.01
N ALA A 61 16.77 -3.68 4.97
CA ALA A 61 16.61 -5.13 4.92
C ALA A 61 17.16 -5.76 3.63
N SER A 62 17.05 -5.08 2.49
CA SER A 62 17.59 -5.52 1.21
C SER A 62 19.11 -5.36 1.11
N GLY A 63 19.73 -4.66 2.07
CA GLY A 63 21.15 -4.31 2.04
C GLY A 63 21.48 -3.21 1.02
N ALA A 64 20.47 -2.56 0.43
CA ALA A 64 20.67 -1.42 -0.46
C ALA A 64 21.15 -0.17 0.29
N LEU A 65 20.73 -0.03 1.56
CA LEU A 65 21.08 1.09 2.41
C LEU A 65 21.64 0.59 3.75
N VAL A 66 22.62 1.30 4.28
CA VAL A 66 23.13 1.10 5.63
C VAL A 66 22.57 2.22 6.50
N GLU A 67 22.01 1.86 7.66
CA GLU A 67 21.30 2.82 8.53
C GLU A 67 22.18 4.00 8.96
N SER A 68 23.45 3.71 9.27
CA SER A 68 24.42 4.74 9.64
C SER A 68 24.82 5.65 8.48
N ALA A 69 24.55 5.27 7.23
CA ALA A 69 24.91 6.04 6.05
C ALA A 69 23.85 7.10 5.67
N VAL A 70 22.70 7.11 6.34
CA VAL A 70 21.54 7.96 6.01
C VAL A 70 21.74 9.37 6.54
N LEU A 71 21.31 10.37 5.77
CA LEU A 71 21.35 11.77 6.16
C LEU A 71 20.08 12.16 6.92
N ARG A 72 20.25 12.69 8.13
CA ARG A 72 19.13 13.08 8.98
C ARG A 72 18.81 14.57 8.82
N PRO A 73 17.58 14.92 8.40
CA PRO A 73 17.18 16.32 8.28
C PRO A 73 16.66 16.90 9.59
N ILE A 74 16.79 18.22 9.72
CA ILE A 74 16.14 18.97 10.80
C ILE A 74 14.81 19.57 10.36
N GLU A 75 13.98 19.93 11.33
CA GLU A 75 12.70 20.59 11.11
C GLU A 75 12.84 21.96 10.39
N ALA A 76 12.07 22.18 9.32
CA ALA A 76 12.00 23.47 8.66
C ALA A 76 11.44 24.54 9.62
N LYS A 77 12.34 25.42 10.09
CA LYS A 77 11.99 26.53 10.98
C LYS A 77 11.05 27.53 10.29
N LYS A 78 10.30 28.26 11.12
CA LYS A 78 9.36 29.30 10.68
C LYS A 78 9.99 30.35 9.77
N GLU A 79 11.26 30.71 10.00
CA GLU A 79 12.00 31.65 9.17
C GLU A 79 12.22 31.15 7.73
N HIS A 80 12.50 29.85 7.58
CA HIS A 80 12.59 29.20 6.27
C HIS A 80 11.22 29.17 5.60
N LEU A 81 10.18 28.74 6.33
CA LEU A 81 8.82 28.68 5.80
C LEU A 81 8.31 30.05 5.35
N LEU A 82 8.73 31.15 6.00
CA LEU A 82 8.38 32.52 5.61
C LEU A 82 9.02 32.99 4.30
N MET A 83 9.98 32.26 3.74
CA MET A 83 10.52 32.55 2.41
C MET A 83 9.57 32.15 1.28
N VAL A 84 8.72 31.15 1.53
CA VAL A 84 7.76 30.67 0.54
C VAL A 84 6.33 31.01 0.93
N HIS A 85 5.98 30.91 2.20
CA HIS A 85 4.62 31.12 2.67
C HIS A 85 4.37 32.51 3.22
N SER A 86 3.20 33.05 2.91
CA SER A 86 2.73 34.30 3.49
C SER A 86 2.56 34.17 5.01
N LYS A 87 2.84 35.26 5.75
CA LYS A 87 2.57 35.34 7.20
C LYS A 87 1.11 35.02 7.52
N LYS A 88 0.18 35.37 6.62
CA LYS A 88 -1.25 35.11 6.76
C LYS A 88 -1.53 33.60 6.72
N TYR A 89 -0.96 32.88 5.75
CA TYR A 89 -1.13 31.43 5.65
C TYR A 89 -0.52 30.69 6.84
N LEU A 90 0.73 30.99 7.21
CA LEU A 90 1.33 30.32 8.37
C LEU A 90 0.56 30.57 9.68
N ARG A 91 -0.07 31.74 9.83
CA ARG A 91 -0.96 32.02 10.97
C ARG A 91 -2.27 31.23 10.89
N SER A 92 -2.82 30.99 9.70
CA SER A 92 -4.06 30.23 9.54
C SER A 92 -3.89 28.75 9.90
N LEU A 93 -2.66 28.21 9.82
CA LEU A 93 -2.34 26.85 10.29
C LEU A 93 -2.53 26.67 11.81
N ASN A 94 -2.65 27.74 12.60
CA ASN A 94 -3.08 27.63 14.00
C ASN A 94 -4.59 27.35 14.16
N GLY A 95 -5.35 27.39 13.07
CA GLY A 95 -6.78 27.11 13.02
C GLY A 95 -7.06 25.66 12.65
N ARG A 96 -7.78 24.94 13.53
CA ARG A 96 -8.14 23.52 13.30
C ARG A 96 -8.96 23.32 12.02
N PHE A 97 -9.89 24.24 11.74
CA PHE A 97 -10.69 24.20 10.50
C PHE A 97 -9.84 24.26 9.23
N THR A 98 -8.82 25.12 9.23
CA THR A 98 -7.91 25.25 8.09
C THR A 98 -7.14 23.94 7.89
N LEU A 99 -6.61 23.35 8.95
CA LEU A 99 -5.89 22.08 8.89
C LEU A 99 -6.77 20.91 8.47
N THR A 100 -7.98 20.78 9.04
CA THR A 100 -8.95 19.75 8.65
C THR A 100 -9.28 19.81 7.15
N ARG A 101 -9.40 21.01 6.58
CA ARG A 101 -9.65 21.19 5.15
C ARG A 101 -8.45 20.79 4.29
N ILE A 102 -7.23 21.13 4.72
CA ILE A 102 -6.00 20.83 3.95
C ILE A 102 -5.69 19.32 3.99
N LEU A 103 -5.80 18.72 5.17
CA LEU A 103 -5.51 17.31 5.41
C LEU A 103 -6.66 16.38 4.99
N GLU A 104 -7.85 16.93 4.71
CA GLU A 104 -9.08 16.19 4.41
C GLU A 104 -9.51 15.14 5.47
N VAL A 105 -9.01 15.27 6.70
CA VAL A 105 -9.38 14.41 7.84
C VAL A 105 -10.29 15.18 8.81
N GLY A 106 -11.59 14.93 8.74
CA GLY A 106 -12.61 15.58 9.59
C GLY A 106 -12.31 15.48 11.09
N LEU A 107 -11.80 14.33 11.54
CA LEU A 107 -11.50 14.07 12.95
C LEU A 107 -10.42 14.98 13.54
N VAL A 108 -9.54 15.55 12.71
CA VAL A 108 -8.51 16.50 13.16
C VAL A 108 -9.12 17.70 13.90
N LEU A 109 -10.36 18.08 13.57
CA LEU A 109 -11.05 19.20 14.20
C LEU A 109 -11.22 19.03 15.72
N LEU A 110 -11.32 17.78 16.17
CA LEU A 110 -11.59 17.42 17.56
C LEU A 110 -10.36 17.59 18.47
N PHE A 111 -9.16 17.72 17.90
CA PHE A 111 -7.93 17.69 18.68
C PHE A 111 -7.35 19.09 18.97
N PRO A 112 -6.68 19.27 20.13
CA PRO A 112 -5.93 20.49 20.42
C PRO A 112 -4.88 20.80 19.36
N ILE A 113 -4.69 22.10 19.04
CA ILE A 113 -3.74 22.52 18.01
C ILE A 113 -2.30 22.13 18.33
N CYS A 114 -1.90 22.14 19.62
CA CYS A 114 -0.58 21.70 20.05
C CYS A 114 -0.32 20.22 19.74
N LEU A 115 -1.36 19.38 19.79
CA LEU A 115 -1.25 17.96 19.50
C LEU A 115 -1.18 17.72 18.00
N ILE A 116 -2.00 18.43 17.22
CA ILE A 116 -1.95 18.43 15.75
C ILE A 116 -0.57 18.90 15.27
N ASP A 117 -0.05 19.98 15.85
CA ASP A 117 1.27 20.49 15.53
C ASP A 117 2.36 19.44 15.79
N ARG A 118 2.36 18.85 16.99
CA ARG A 118 3.39 17.86 17.38
C ARG A 118 3.34 16.58 16.55
N ARG A 119 2.15 16.08 16.21
CA ARG A 119 1.96 14.76 15.62
C ARG A 119 1.78 14.76 14.10
N ILE A 120 1.36 15.88 13.51
CA ILE A 120 1.12 16.00 12.06
C ILE A 120 2.06 17.06 11.46
N LEU A 121 1.99 18.30 11.95
CA LEU A 121 2.70 19.41 11.29
C LEU A 121 4.22 19.32 11.46
N ARG A 122 4.71 18.90 12.64
CA ARG A 122 6.14 18.70 12.89
C ARG A 122 6.73 17.65 11.94
N PRO A 123 6.19 16.42 11.82
CA PRO A 123 6.64 15.47 10.80
C PRO A 123 6.67 16.05 9.38
N MET A 124 5.65 16.81 8.97
CA MET A 124 5.63 17.47 7.66
C MET A 124 6.73 18.54 7.54
N ARG A 125 7.02 19.31 8.58
CA ARG A 125 8.13 20.28 8.57
C ARG A 125 9.50 19.62 8.53
N ILE A 126 9.65 18.44 9.14
CA ILE A 126 10.89 17.65 9.04
C ILE A 126 11.04 17.11 7.61
N GLN A 127 9.98 16.59 6.99
CA GLN A 127 9.99 16.20 5.57
C GLN A 127 10.36 17.39 4.66
N THR A 128 9.81 18.57 4.93
CA THR A 128 10.16 19.82 4.23
C THR A 128 11.64 20.17 4.38
N GLY A 129 12.19 20.06 5.60
CA GLY A 129 13.62 20.24 5.83
C GLY A 129 14.47 19.20 5.10
N GLY A 130 13.97 17.97 4.97
CA GLY A 130 14.59 16.92 4.18
C GLY A 130 14.65 17.19 2.69
N THR A 131 13.62 17.79 2.11
CA THR A 131 13.63 18.20 0.70
C THR A 131 14.69 19.26 0.45
N VAL A 132 14.85 20.23 1.37
CA VAL A 132 15.91 21.24 1.30
C VAL A 132 17.31 20.61 1.47
N LEU A 133 17.45 19.68 2.41
CA LEU A 133 18.71 18.97 2.62
C LEU A 133 19.10 18.16 1.38
N ALA A 134 18.18 17.36 0.82
CA ALA A 134 18.42 16.58 -0.38
C ALA A 134 18.80 17.49 -1.57
N ALA A 135 18.09 18.61 -1.75
CA ALA A 135 18.43 19.60 -2.77
C ALA A 135 19.90 20.05 -2.68
N ARG A 136 20.37 20.38 -1.48
CA ARG A 136 21.77 20.78 -1.25
C ARG A 136 22.77 19.64 -1.46
N VAL A 137 22.48 18.46 -0.92
CA VAL A 137 23.33 17.26 -1.05
C VAL A 137 23.48 16.88 -2.52
N SER A 138 22.42 16.98 -3.31
CA SER A 138 22.47 16.65 -4.75
C SER A 138 23.43 17.57 -5.52
N LEU A 139 23.52 18.86 -5.18
CA LEU A 139 24.49 19.76 -5.81
C LEU A 139 25.94 19.34 -5.52
N MET A 140 26.20 18.72 -4.37
CA MET A 140 27.53 18.23 -3.99
C MET A 140 27.84 16.85 -4.56
N ARG A 141 26.84 15.95 -4.59
CA ARG A 141 27.01 14.52 -4.92
C ARG A 141 26.47 14.12 -6.29
N GLY A 142 25.88 15.05 -7.02
CA GLY A 142 25.20 14.86 -8.30
C GLY A 142 23.78 14.30 -8.18
N TRP A 143 23.41 13.69 -7.06
CA TRP A 143 22.04 13.23 -6.81
C TRP A 143 21.74 13.16 -5.31
N ALA A 144 20.47 13.24 -4.96
CA ALA A 144 19.96 12.90 -3.63
C ALA A 144 18.48 12.51 -3.69
N ILE A 145 18.01 11.75 -2.70
CA ILE A 145 16.59 11.37 -2.58
C ILE A 145 16.13 11.67 -1.17
N ASN A 146 15.06 12.44 -1.04
CA ASN A 146 14.31 12.51 0.20
C ASN A 146 13.22 11.44 0.17
N ILE A 147 13.21 10.50 1.12
CA ILE A 147 12.22 9.41 1.16
C ILE A 147 10.79 9.94 1.37
N GLY A 148 10.63 11.17 1.87
CA GLY A 148 9.34 11.84 2.02
C GLY A 148 9.24 13.13 1.21
N GLY A 149 8.34 14.03 1.62
CA GLY A 149 8.14 15.32 0.94
C GLY A 149 7.44 15.19 -0.42
N GLY A 150 7.63 16.19 -1.27
CA GLY A 150 6.90 16.29 -2.54
C GLY A 150 5.50 16.86 -2.35
N PHE A 151 5.36 17.86 -1.48
CA PHE A 151 4.08 18.48 -1.16
C PHE A 151 3.63 19.47 -2.25
N HIS A 152 3.47 18.95 -3.47
CA HIS A 152 3.34 19.73 -4.71
C HIS A 152 2.04 20.56 -4.82
N HIS A 153 1.04 20.33 -3.98
CA HIS A 153 -0.20 21.12 -3.94
C HIS A 153 -0.14 22.34 -3.00
N ALA A 154 0.90 22.47 -2.18
CA ALA A 154 1.07 23.62 -1.29
C ALA A 154 1.73 24.79 -2.04
N SER A 155 1.21 25.99 -1.83
CA SER A 155 1.71 27.26 -2.39
C SER A 155 1.88 28.34 -1.31
N GLU A 156 2.34 29.54 -1.69
CA GLU A 156 2.56 30.67 -0.77
C GLU A 156 1.38 30.93 0.17
N GLY A 157 0.16 30.89 -0.37
CA GLY A 157 -1.06 31.30 0.32
C GLY A 157 -1.97 30.16 0.76
N LYS A 158 -1.72 28.93 0.33
CA LYS A 158 -2.72 27.85 0.37
C LYS A 158 -2.05 26.47 0.49
N GLY A 159 -2.69 25.60 1.26
CA GLY A 159 -2.48 24.15 1.21
C GLY A 159 -3.72 23.45 0.68
N GLY A 160 -3.54 22.22 0.22
CA GLY A 160 -4.56 21.35 -0.37
C GLY A 160 -3.98 19.99 -0.73
N GLY A 161 -4.82 19.00 -1.06
CA GLY A 161 -4.36 17.66 -1.47
C GLY A 161 -3.34 17.07 -0.50
N PHE A 162 -3.60 17.17 0.81
CA PHE A 162 -2.74 16.66 1.88
C PHE A 162 -1.42 17.43 2.08
N CYS A 163 -1.14 18.42 1.24
CA CYS A 163 0.08 19.23 1.26
C CYS A 163 -0.12 20.50 2.11
N VAL A 164 0.62 20.59 3.22
CA VAL A 164 0.59 21.77 4.12
C VAL A 164 1.69 22.78 3.80
N TYR A 165 2.90 22.31 3.49
CA TYR A 165 4.08 23.15 3.30
C TYR A 165 4.65 22.97 1.89
N ALA A 166 4.98 24.07 1.21
CA ALA A 166 5.49 24.08 -0.16
C ALA A 166 6.99 23.75 -0.17
N ASP A 167 7.33 22.50 0.09
CA ASP A 167 8.71 22.04 0.26
C ASP A 167 9.53 22.11 -1.04
N VAL A 168 8.91 21.74 -2.18
CA VAL A 168 9.48 21.88 -3.52
C VAL A 168 9.89 23.33 -3.80
N THR A 169 8.95 24.26 -3.63
CA THR A 169 9.19 25.70 -3.82
C THR A 169 10.26 26.21 -2.84
N LEU A 170 10.19 25.80 -1.57
CA LEU A 170 11.14 26.24 -0.54
C LEU A 170 12.57 25.84 -0.90
N ALA A 171 12.79 24.59 -1.32
CA ALA A 171 14.11 24.09 -1.69
C ALA A 171 14.72 24.93 -2.81
N ILE A 172 13.99 25.15 -3.90
CA ILE A 172 14.46 25.94 -5.05
C ILE A 172 14.71 27.40 -4.65
N LYS A 173 13.79 28.03 -3.92
CA LYS A 173 13.97 29.44 -3.45
C LYS A 173 15.18 29.58 -2.54
N LEU A 174 15.46 28.60 -1.68
CA LEU A 174 16.67 28.58 -0.85
C LEU A 174 17.93 28.42 -1.68
N LEU A 175 17.95 27.57 -2.70
CA LEU A 175 19.11 27.44 -3.57
C LEU A 175 19.38 28.75 -4.34
N PHE A 176 18.34 29.42 -4.86
CA PHE A 176 18.48 30.74 -5.48
C PHE A 176 18.96 31.81 -4.50
N ALA A 177 18.38 31.87 -3.30
CA ALA A 177 18.72 32.89 -2.30
C ALA A 177 20.16 32.77 -1.79
N ASN A 178 20.73 31.56 -1.84
CA ASN A 178 22.14 31.31 -1.50
C ASN A 178 23.05 31.33 -2.74
N GLU A 179 22.54 31.75 -3.91
CA GLU A 179 23.29 31.85 -5.18
C GLU A 179 23.95 30.52 -5.61
N LEU A 180 23.39 29.39 -5.18
CA LEU A 180 23.93 28.05 -5.49
C LEU A 180 23.54 27.58 -6.89
N ILE A 181 22.45 28.12 -7.43
CA ILE A 181 21.92 27.83 -8.77
C ILE A 181 21.40 29.14 -9.40
N LYS A 182 21.35 29.19 -10.72
CA LYS A 182 20.77 30.28 -11.51
C LYS A 182 19.52 29.87 -12.27
N SER A 183 19.37 28.57 -12.56
CA SER A 183 18.16 27.97 -13.14
C SER A 183 17.82 26.63 -12.50
N ALA A 184 16.53 26.27 -12.49
CA ALA A 184 16.04 24.98 -12.00
C ALA A 184 14.99 24.40 -12.94
N MET A 185 14.94 23.08 -13.07
CA MET A 185 13.85 22.36 -13.74
C MET A 185 13.09 21.51 -12.73
N ILE A 186 11.77 21.62 -12.73
CA ILE A 186 10.88 20.71 -12.00
C ILE A 186 10.33 19.71 -13.02
N VAL A 187 10.50 18.42 -12.73
CA VAL A 187 9.84 17.33 -13.45
C VAL A 187 8.87 16.69 -12.48
N ASP A 188 7.58 16.96 -12.65
CA ASP A 188 6.52 16.34 -11.87
C ASP A 188 5.85 15.22 -12.68
N VAL A 189 5.87 14.02 -12.10
CA VAL A 189 5.26 12.81 -12.67
C VAL A 189 4.29 12.15 -11.71
N ASP A 190 3.94 12.83 -10.61
CA ASP A 190 2.77 12.49 -9.80
C ASP A 190 1.52 12.53 -10.68
N ALA A 191 0.56 11.64 -10.44
CA ALA A 191 -0.64 11.58 -11.27
C ALA A 191 -1.49 12.86 -11.14
N HIS A 192 -1.39 13.58 -10.01
CA HIS A 192 -2.07 14.84 -9.79
C HIS A 192 -1.22 16.01 -10.29
N GLN A 193 -1.87 17.04 -10.80
CA GLN A 193 -1.22 18.30 -11.18
C GLN A 193 -0.56 18.96 -9.95
N GLY A 194 0.70 19.35 -10.07
CA GLY A 194 1.51 20.00 -9.05
C GLY A 194 1.19 21.49 -8.82
N ASN A 195 -0.09 21.85 -8.77
CA ASN A 195 -0.58 23.24 -8.85
C ASN A 195 0.02 24.23 -7.82
N GLY A 196 0.58 23.74 -6.72
CA GLY A 196 1.24 24.56 -5.71
C GLY A 196 2.50 25.24 -6.24
N HIS A 197 3.45 24.46 -6.76
CA HIS A 197 4.71 25.00 -7.28
C HIS A 197 4.52 25.70 -8.64
N GLU A 198 3.55 25.27 -9.45
CA GLU A 198 3.14 25.98 -10.67
C GLU A 198 2.72 27.42 -10.36
N THR A 199 1.89 27.61 -9.32
CA THR A 199 1.44 28.94 -8.88
C THR A 199 2.61 29.77 -8.37
N ASP A 200 3.47 29.18 -7.55
CA ASP A 200 4.56 29.90 -6.88
C ASP A 200 5.64 30.41 -7.85
N PHE A 201 5.84 29.72 -8.98
CA PHE A 201 6.84 30.06 -10.00
C PHE A 201 6.26 30.70 -11.26
N ALA A 202 4.96 31.04 -11.27
CA ALA A 202 4.26 31.57 -12.44
C ALA A 202 4.89 32.78 -13.16
N SER A 203 5.71 33.56 -12.45
CA SER A 203 6.39 34.74 -13.00
C SER A 203 7.92 34.63 -12.91
N ASP A 204 8.47 33.44 -12.67
CA ASP A 204 9.92 33.23 -12.53
C ASP A 204 10.47 32.40 -13.69
N SER A 205 10.98 33.08 -14.72
CA SER A 205 11.56 32.44 -15.91
C SER A 205 12.85 31.65 -15.64
N ARG A 206 13.38 31.69 -14.41
CA ARG A 206 14.51 30.86 -13.99
C ARG A 206 14.09 29.43 -13.63
N VAL A 207 12.79 29.14 -13.59
CA VAL A 207 12.26 27.80 -13.30
C VAL A 207 11.46 27.29 -14.51
N TYR A 208 11.80 26.09 -14.97
CA TYR A 208 11.03 25.38 -15.99
C TYR A 208 10.25 24.24 -15.37
N ILE A 209 8.97 24.14 -15.70
CA ILE A 209 8.08 23.12 -15.13
C ILE A 209 7.60 22.21 -16.26
N LEU A 210 7.95 20.93 -16.13
CA LEU A 210 7.37 19.84 -16.89
C LEU A 210 6.46 19.04 -15.94
N ASP A 211 5.16 19.03 -16.21
CA ASP A 211 4.17 18.31 -15.40
C ASP A 211 3.41 17.30 -16.28
N LEU A 212 3.50 16.01 -15.94
CA LEU A 212 2.78 14.90 -16.56
C LEU A 212 1.67 14.39 -15.62
N PHE A 213 0.47 14.94 -15.76
CA PHE A 213 -0.65 14.67 -14.85
C PHE A 213 -1.86 14.05 -15.57
N ASN A 214 -2.69 13.33 -14.83
CA ASN A 214 -3.99 12.89 -15.29
C ASN A 214 -4.98 14.07 -15.30
N ALA A 215 -5.39 14.50 -16.49
CA ALA A 215 -6.23 15.69 -16.64
C ALA A 215 -7.67 15.50 -16.11
N SER A 216 -8.06 14.28 -15.74
CA SER A 216 -9.41 13.92 -15.30
C SER A 216 -9.60 13.92 -13.79
N ILE A 217 -8.55 14.19 -13.01
CA ILE A 217 -8.56 14.10 -11.54
C ILE A 217 -8.23 15.45 -10.88
N TYR A 218 -8.32 15.50 -9.54
CA TYR A 218 -7.96 16.68 -8.75
C TYR A 218 -6.57 17.22 -9.15
N PRO A 219 -6.35 18.55 -9.20
CA PRO A 219 -7.20 19.65 -8.75
C PRO A 219 -8.05 20.34 -9.83
N GLY A 220 -7.75 20.16 -11.12
CA GLY A 220 -8.41 20.89 -12.21
C GLY A 220 -8.13 22.40 -12.20
N ASP A 221 -6.93 22.81 -11.76
CA ASP A 221 -6.57 24.22 -11.56
C ASP A 221 -6.02 24.82 -12.86
N THR A 222 -6.94 25.30 -13.70
CA THR A 222 -6.61 25.82 -15.03
C THR A 222 -5.82 27.14 -15.02
N ASP A 223 -5.84 27.89 -13.92
CA ASP A 223 -5.05 29.11 -13.78
C ASP A 223 -3.59 28.77 -13.47
N ALA A 224 -3.35 27.82 -12.57
CA ALA A 224 -1.99 27.31 -12.31
C ALA A 224 -1.36 26.69 -13.57
N LEU A 225 -2.12 25.91 -14.35
CA LEU A 225 -1.64 25.29 -15.59
C LEU A 225 -1.08 26.27 -16.62
N LYS A 226 -1.56 27.53 -16.66
CA LYS A 226 -1.05 28.57 -17.59
C LYS A 226 0.41 28.93 -17.32
N SER A 227 0.90 28.59 -16.14
CA SER A 227 2.24 28.89 -15.63
C SER A 227 3.24 27.77 -15.92
N VAL A 228 2.75 26.61 -16.34
CA VAL A 228 3.58 25.43 -16.62
C VAL A 228 4.26 25.63 -17.96
N SER A 229 5.59 25.47 -17.99
CA SER A 229 6.37 25.61 -19.22
C SER A 229 5.99 24.52 -20.23
N ARG A 230 5.73 23.31 -19.75
CA ARG A 230 5.29 22.15 -20.54
C ARG A 230 4.30 21.29 -19.75
N ALA A 231 3.01 21.63 -19.88
CA ALA A 231 1.92 20.84 -19.34
C ALA A 231 1.58 19.66 -20.26
N VAL A 232 1.59 18.46 -19.70
CA VAL A 232 1.36 17.21 -20.44
C VAL A 232 0.13 16.49 -19.86
N PRO A 233 -1.08 16.83 -20.32
CA PRO A 233 -2.28 16.13 -19.87
C PRO A 233 -2.28 14.69 -20.39
N LEU A 234 -2.40 13.75 -19.47
CA LEU A 234 -2.52 12.33 -19.73
C LEU A 234 -4.00 11.90 -19.63
N PRO A 235 -4.46 11.01 -20.52
CA PRO A 235 -5.79 10.45 -20.42
C PRO A 235 -5.90 9.51 -19.20
N PHE A 236 -7.09 9.46 -18.61
CA PHE A 236 -7.39 8.47 -17.57
C PHE A 236 -7.08 7.06 -18.08
N GLY A 237 -6.39 6.29 -17.24
CA GLY A 237 -6.00 4.92 -17.53
C GLY A 237 -4.82 4.78 -18.50
N ALA A 238 -4.04 5.84 -18.75
CA ALA A 238 -2.85 5.77 -19.60
C ALA A 238 -1.93 4.61 -19.17
N GLU A 239 -1.49 3.83 -20.16
CA GLU A 239 -0.73 2.59 -19.99
C GLU A 239 0.76 2.82 -20.32
N ASP A 240 1.60 1.91 -19.83
CA ASP A 240 3.08 1.92 -19.87
C ASP A 240 3.67 2.57 -21.12
N ASP A 241 3.40 1.95 -22.27
CA ASP A 241 4.00 2.28 -23.56
C ASP A 241 3.68 3.70 -24.01
N PHE A 242 2.43 4.13 -23.80
CA PHE A 242 2.00 5.48 -24.11
C PHE A 242 2.66 6.47 -23.16
N TYR A 243 2.60 6.19 -21.86
CA TYR A 243 3.14 7.06 -20.82
C TYR A 243 4.65 7.26 -20.99
N LEU A 244 5.42 6.19 -21.11
CA LEU A 244 6.88 6.22 -21.18
C LEU A 244 7.37 6.92 -22.44
N ARG A 245 6.77 6.65 -23.61
CA ARG A 245 7.09 7.38 -24.84
C ARG A 245 6.78 8.87 -24.72
N ARG A 246 5.64 9.20 -24.10
CA ARG A 246 5.24 10.60 -23.87
C ARG A 246 6.24 11.29 -22.95
N LEU A 247 6.64 10.64 -21.85
CA LEU A 247 7.65 11.14 -20.93
C LEU A 247 9.00 11.37 -21.60
N GLU A 248 9.55 10.37 -22.31
CA GLU A 248 10.84 10.51 -22.99
C GLU A 248 10.82 11.69 -23.97
N MET A 249 9.79 11.78 -24.80
CA MET A 249 9.66 12.85 -25.79
C MET A 249 9.51 14.24 -25.16
N GLU A 250 8.67 14.37 -24.13
CA GLU A 250 8.41 15.66 -23.48
C GLU A 250 9.58 16.10 -22.60
N LEU A 251 10.30 15.16 -21.99
CA LEU A 251 11.51 15.43 -21.23
C LEU A 251 12.65 15.91 -22.14
N ASP A 252 12.86 15.27 -23.30
CA ASP A 252 13.85 15.73 -24.26
C ASP A 252 13.49 17.11 -24.83
N ALA A 253 12.20 17.37 -25.08
CA ALA A 253 11.72 18.68 -25.50
C ALA A 253 11.92 19.75 -24.39
N ALA A 254 11.68 19.42 -23.12
CA ALA A 254 11.94 20.31 -22.00
C ALA A 254 13.42 20.73 -21.92
N PHE A 255 14.34 19.78 -22.08
CA PHE A 255 15.78 20.09 -22.12
C PHE A 255 16.20 20.88 -23.38
N ALA A 256 15.48 20.73 -24.49
CA ALA A 256 15.73 21.52 -25.70
C ALA A 256 15.28 22.98 -25.52
N ASP A 257 14.14 23.21 -24.87
CA ASP A 257 13.56 24.53 -24.69
C ASP A 257 14.30 25.37 -23.62
N PHE A 258 14.73 24.74 -22.53
CA PHE A 258 15.18 25.47 -21.33
C PHE A 258 16.70 25.64 -21.19
N SER A 259 17.48 25.08 -22.13
CA SER A 259 18.93 24.83 -21.92
C SER A 259 19.17 23.91 -20.69
N VAL A 260 20.42 23.48 -20.49
CA VAL A 260 20.76 22.61 -19.35
C VAL A 260 20.60 23.39 -18.04
N PRO A 261 19.69 23.00 -17.12
CA PRO A 261 19.49 23.69 -15.85
C PRO A 261 20.63 23.38 -14.87
N ASP A 262 20.86 24.26 -13.89
CA ASP A 262 21.85 24.00 -12.83
C ASP A 262 21.38 22.94 -11.83
N PHE A 263 20.07 22.68 -11.76
CA PHE A 263 19.45 21.75 -10.81
C PHE A 263 18.13 21.20 -11.35
N LEU A 264 17.87 19.91 -11.10
CA LEU A 264 16.60 19.25 -11.39
C LEU A 264 15.95 18.74 -10.10
N LEU A 265 14.70 19.12 -9.88
CA LEU A 265 13.86 18.57 -8.83
C LEU A 265 12.80 17.65 -9.43
N PHE A 266 12.84 16.39 -9.03
CA PHE A 266 12.01 15.31 -9.56
C PHE A 266 10.95 14.92 -8.53
N VAL A 267 9.68 15.23 -8.81
CA VAL A 267 8.53 14.84 -7.99
C VAL A 267 8.00 13.51 -8.52
N ALA A 268 8.38 12.43 -7.87
CA ALA A 268 8.17 11.06 -8.32
C ALA A 268 7.02 10.37 -7.58
N GLY A 269 5.82 10.94 -7.65
CA GLY A 269 4.61 10.33 -7.09
C GLY A 269 4.36 8.94 -7.66
N THR A 270 3.84 8.01 -6.86
CA THR A 270 3.54 6.64 -7.32
C THR A 270 2.06 6.33 -7.45
N ASP A 271 1.23 7.35 -7.33
CA ASP A 271 -0.19 7.25 -7.63
C ASP A 271 -0.53 7.10 -9.12
N SER A 272 0.46 7.20 -10.00
CA SER A 272 0.34 6.75 -11.38
C SER A 272 0.33 5.21 -11.54
N LEU A 273 0.67 4.47 -10.48
CA LEU A 273 0.65 3.01 -10.46
C LEU A 273 -0.77 2.48 -10.65
N ILE A 274 -0.90 1.36 -11.37
CA ILE A 274 -2.17 0.68 -11.49
C ILE A 274 -2.77 0.33 -10.12
N GLY A 275 -4.10 0.53 -10.00
CA GLY A 275 -4.84 0.16 -8.81
C GLY A 275 -4.73 1.21 -7.70
N ASP A 276 -4.00 2.30 -7.98
CA ASP A 276 -4.03 3.49 -7.16
C ASP A 276 -5.45 4.09 -7.10
N PRO A 277 -5.98 4.37 -5.90
CA PRO A 277 -7.33 4.84 -5.74
C PRO A 277 -7.59 6.29 -6.16
N LEU A 278 -6.55 7.11 -6.34
CA LEU A 278 -6.71 8.54 -6.64
C LEU A 278 -6.09 8.95 -7.98
N GLY A 279 -4.95 8.38 -8.39
CA GLY A 279 -4.21 8.84 -9.56
C GLY A 279 -4.76 8.39 -10.91
N GLY A 280 -5.51 7.29 -10.98
CA GLY A 280 -6.32 6.93 -12.15
C GLY A 280 -5.53 6.72 -13.45
N LEU A 281 -4.22 6.45 -13.37
CA LEU A 281 -3.39 5.97 -14.47
C LEU A 281 -3.19 4.44 -14.32
N SER A 282 -2.62 3.79 -15.35
CA SER A 282 -2.51 2.33 -15.40
C SER A 282 -1.07 1.87 -15.59
N LEU A 283 -0.10 2.55 -14.98
CA LEU A 283 1.30 2.16 -15.13
C LEU A 283 1.57 0.87 -14.37
N SER A 284 2.20 -0.08 -15.03
CA SER A 284 2.80 -1.22 -14.38
C SER A 284 3.98 -0.79 -13.51
N PRO A 285 4.45 -1.66 -12.63
CA PRO A 285 5.49 -1.28 -11.70
C PRO A 285 6.86 -1.29 -12.39
N LYS A 286 7.05 -2.16 -13.39
CA LYS A 286 8.13 -2.03 -14.38
C LYS A 286 8.13 -0.68 -15.08
N ALA A 287 6.97 -0.13 -15.42
CA ALA A 287 6.88 1.18 -16.04
C ALA A 287 7.23 2.32 -15.06
N ILE A 288 6.86 2.24 -13.78
CA ILE A 288 7.29 3.22 -12.77
C ILE A 288 8.81 3.20 -12.58
N ILE A 289 9.42 2.02 -12.51
CA ILE A 289 10.89 1.88 -12.49
C ILE A 289 11.50 2.53 -13.74
N ARG A 290 10.96 2.20 -14.91
CA ARG A 290 11.46 2.71 -16.19
C ARG A 290 11.30 4.22 -16.30
N ARG A 291 10.19 4.78 -15.82
CA ARG A 291 9.92 6.23 -15.73
C ARG A 291 11.03 6.92 -14.94
N ASP A 292 11.34 6.41 -13.75
CA ASP A 292 12.34 7.02 -12.87
C ASP A 292 13.75 6.87 -13.48
N GLU A 293 14.07 5.72 -14.10
CA GLU A 293 15.31 5.53 -14.88
C GLU A 293 15.45 6.51 -16.05
N ILE A 294 14.36 6.84 -16.74
CA ILE A 294 14.35 7.82 -17.84
C ILE A 294 14.77 9.19 -17.31
N VAL A 295 14.16 9.65 -16.22
CA VAL A 295 14.43 10.98 -15.64
C VAL A 295 15.84 11.06 -15.06
N PHE A 296 16.25 10.09 -14.22
CA PHE A 296 17.62 10.02 -13.71
C PHE A 296 18.64 9.90 -14.85
N GLY A 297 18.38 9.05 -15.82
CA GLY A 297 19.25 8.88 -16.98
C GLY A 297 19.42 10.18 -17.78
N ALA A 298 18.34 10.95 -17.96
CA ALA A 298 18.38 12.24 -18.65
C ALA A 298 19.22 13.28 -17.88
N ALA A 299 19.06 13.35 -16.55
CA ALA A 299 19.84 14.24 -15.69
C ALA A 299 21.33 13.87 -15.67
N ILE A 300 21.64 12.58 -15.47
CA ILE A 300 23.03 12.06 -15.43
C ILE A 300 23.75 12.31 -16.76
N ARG A 301 23.11 12.02 -17.91
CA ARG A 301 23.70 12.24 -19.25
C ARG A 301 24.09 13.71 -19.47
N ARG A 302 23.31 14.63 -18.88
CA ARG A 302 23.51 16.08 -18.99
C ARG A 302 24.31 16.68 -17.83
N ARG A 303 24.75 15.85 -16.87
CA ARG A 303 25.47 16.25 -15.65
C ARG A 303 24.70 17.28 -14.81
N VAL A 304 23.39 17.12 -14.75
CA VAL A 304 22.51 17.96 -13.94
C VAL A 304 22.32 17.30 -12.57
N PRO A 305 22.65 17.99 -11.45
CA PRO A 305 22.30 17.54 -10.12
C PRO A 305 20.79 17.29 -9.97
N ILE A 306 20.41 16.12 -9.48
CA ILE A 306 19.00 15.71 -9.35
C ILE A 306 18.59 15.43 -7.90
N THR A 307 17.48 16.01 -7.45
CA THR A 307 16.82 15.64 -6.18
C THR A 307 15.48 15.00 -6.44
N MET A 308 15.27 13.78 -5.94
CA MET A 308 13.98 13.10 -5.99
C MET A 308 13.22 13.24 -4.67
N VAL A 309 11.93 13.50 -4.77
CA VAL A 309 10.93 13.41 -3.70
C VAL A 309 9.79 12.51 -4.16
N THR A 310 9.05 11.88 -3.25
CA THR A 310 8.32 10.65 -3.55
C THR A 310 6.79 10.79 -3.58
N SER A 311 6.26 11.93 -3.12
CA SER A 311 4.86 12.36 -3.26
C SER A 311 3.77 11.27 -2.99
N GLY A 312 2.77 11.07 -3.87
CA GLY A 312 1.58 10.20 -3.71
C GLY A 312 1.80 8.67 -3.83
N GLY A 313 0.72 7.87 -3.73
CA GLY A 313 0.67 6.40 -3.94
C GLY A 313 -0.15 5.59 -2.92
N TYR A 314 -1.07 4.71 -3.39
CA TYR A 314 -1.97 3.87 -2.58
C TYR A 314 -2.38 2.55 -3.31
N THR A 315 -2.76 1.46 -2.61
CA THR A 315 -3.07 0.15 -3.26
C THR A 315 -4.31 -0.58 -2.67
N ASN A 316 -5.01 -1.35 -3.52
CA ASN A 316 -6.25 -2.11 -3.24
C ASN A 316 -6.01 -3.61 -2.92
N ARG A 317 -6.94 -4.25 -2.20
CA ARG A 317 -6.82 -5.61 -1.62
C ARG A 317 -7.68 -6.68 -2.31
N MET A 318 -7.22 -7.94 -2.30
CA MET A 318 -7.66 -9.15 -3.03
C MET A 318 -7.29 -10.42 -2.21
N CYS A 319 -8.10 -11.48 -2.13
CA CYS A 319 -7.97 -12.74 -1.38
C CYS A 319 -8.88 -13.84 -2.01
N VAL A 320 -8.55 -15.13 -1.86
CA VAL A 320 -9.42 -16.25 -2.28
C VAL A 320 -9.59 -17.30 -1.18
N THR A 321 -10.70 -18.04 -1.18
CA THR A 321 -10.99 -19.14 -0.23
C THR A 321 -11.66 -20.30 -0.95
N PHE A 322 -11.19 -21.52 -0.71
CA PHE A 322 -11.83 -22.77 -1.13
C PHE A 322 -12.25 -23.56 0.11
N LEU A 323 -13.47 -24.07 0.10
CA LEU A 323 -14.11 -24.67 1.26
C LEU A 323 -14.89 -25.91 0.84
N ALA A 324 -14.62 -27.01 1.51
CA ALA A 324 -15.36 -28.25 1.39
C ALA A 324 -16.03 -28.56 2.73
N LEU A 325 -17.33 -28.81 2.70
CA LEU A 325 -18.13 -29.14 3.88
C LEU A 325 -18.98 -30.38 3.60
N ALA A 326 -18.86 -31.40 4.45
CA ALA A 326 -19.54 -32.68 4.29
C ALA A 326 -20.91 -32.71 4.97
N ASP A 327 -21.82 -33.56 4.48
CA ASP A 327 -23.12 -33.78 5.12
C ASP A 327 -22.99 -34.69 6.36
N GLY A 328 -22.80 -34.07 7.52
CA GLY A 328 -22.69 -34.78 8.80
C GLY A 328 -23.94 -35.58 9.18
N LEU A 329 -25.13 -35.21 8.70
CA LEU A 329 -26.38 -35.95 8.98
C LEU A 329 -26.46 -37.27 8.22
N LYS A 330 -25.79 -37.37 7.08
CA LYS A 330 -25.71 -38.60 6.28
C LYS A 330 -24.45 -39.42 6.55
N GLY A 331 -23.66 -39.05 7.56
CA GLY A 331 -22.37 -39.66 7.84
C GLY A 331 -21.35 -39.48 6.72
N GLN A 332 -21.54 -38.47 5.86
CA GLN A 332 -20.60 -38.19 4.77
C GLN A 332 -19.37 -37.49 5.34
N SER A 333 -18.23 -37.78 4.73
CA SER A 333 -16.95 -37.13 5.03
C SER A 333 -16.06 -37.19 3.80
N PHE A 334 -15.11 -36.27 3.71
CA PHE A 334 -14.09 -36.32 2.68
C PHE A 334 -13.06 -37.39 3.08
N GLY A 335 -12.97 -38.43 2.25
CA GLY A 335 -12.04 -39.53 2.46
C GLY A 335 -12.27 -40.39 3.69
N GLY A 336 -13.49 -40.37 4.26
CA GLY A 336 -13.76 -41.05 5.53
C GLY A 336 -13.19 -40.34 6.76
N LYS A 337 -12.60 -39.14 6.60
CA LYS A 337 -11.78 -38.49 7.65
C LYS A 337 -12.23 -37.09 8.02
N TYR A 338 -12.60 -36.25 7.05
CA TYR A 338 -12.82 -34.81 7.30
C TYR A 338 -14.27 -34.37 7.10
N LYS A 339 -14.79 -33.60 8.07
CA LYS A 339 -16.06 -32.86 7.96
C LYS A 339 -15.89 -31.55 7.21
N MET A 340 -14.77 -30.87 7.42
CA MET A 340 -14.45 -29.60 6.76
C MET A 340 -12.99 -29.55 6.33
N ILE A 341 -12.75 -29.04 5.12
CA ILE A 341 -11.43 -28.70 4.61
C ILE A 341 -11.54 -27.29 4.05
N LEU A 342 -10.75 -26.35 4.57
CA LEU A 342 -10.71 -24.96 4.13
C LEU A 342 -9.29 -24.61 3.73
N LEU A 343 -9.13 -24.00 2.55
CA LEU A 343 -7.90 -23.39 2.06
C LEU A 343 -8.16 -21.90 1.81
N ASN A 344 -7.39 -21.02 2.43
CA ASN A 344 -7.50 -19.57 2.25
C ASN A 344 -6.16 -18.99 1.80
N ASN A 345 -6.21 -18.11 0.80
CA ASN A 345 -5.08 -17.32 0.36
C ASN A 345 -5.40 -15.85 0.58
N ARG A 346 -4.60 -15.21 1.42
CA ARG A 346 -4.73 -13.79 1.74
C ARG A 346 -3.70 -13.00 0.95
N ASP A 347 -4.19 -12.22 -0.01
CA ASP A 347 -3.36 -11.21 -0.66
C ASP A 347 -3.52 -9.88 0.10
N GLU A 348 -2.41 -9.17 0.27
CA GLU A 348 -2.34 -7.91 1.00
C GLU A 348 -1.04 -7.18 0.61
N LYS A 349 -0.90 -5.92 1.02
CA LYS A 349 0.43 -5.28 1.05
C LYS A 349 1.45 -6.16 1.79
N LEU A 350 2.63 -6.33 1.22
CA LEU A 350 3.68 -7.23 1.74
C LEU A 350 4.24 -6.73 3.08
N ASP A 351 4.14 -5.44 3.34
CA ASP A 351 4.55 -4.76 4.59
C ASP A 351 3.46 -4.73 5.68
N ARG A 352 2.26 -5.29 5.42
CA ARG A 352 1.17 -5.34 6.41
C ARG A 352 1.50 -6.29 7.56
N VAL A 353 1.69 -5.73 8.75
CA VAL A 353 2.04 -6.50 9.96
C VAL A 353 0.85 -7.35 10.44
N THR A 354 1.08 -8.64 10.60
CA THR A 354 0.11 -9.60 11.14
C THR A 354 0.78 -10.50 12.17
N SER A 355 0.06 -10.85 13.23
CA SER A 355 0.54 -11.76 14.27
C SER A 355 0.57 -13.18 13.74
N GLU A 356 1.51 -14.02 14.19
CA GLU A 356 1.49 -15.46 13.86
C GLU A 356 0.22 -16.14 14.35
N LEU A 357 -0.15 -17.26 13.72
CA LEU A 357 -1.23 -18.12 14.19
C LEU A 357 -1.07 -18.43 15.69
N CYS A 358 -2.02 -17.96 16.48
CA CYS A 358 -2.00 -18.14 17.93
C CYS A 358 -3.40 -18.16 18.53
N TRP A 359 -3.52 -18.79 19.69
CA TRP A 359 -4.71 -18.68 20.53
C TRP A 359 -4.70 -17.34 21.26
N LYS A 360 -5.73 -16.53 21.03
CA LYS A 360 -5.99 -15.28 21.76
C LYS A 360 -7.49 -15.17 22.03
N ASP A 361 -7.85 -14.90 23.28
CA ASP A 361 -9.24 -14.74 23.73
C ASP A 361 -10.17 -15.91 23.33
N GLY A 362 -9.63 -17.13 23.30
CA GLY A 362 -10.39 -18.33 22.93
C GLY A 362 -10.61 -18.53 21.43
N ILE A 363 -9.93 -17.73 20.60
CA ILE A 363 -9.93 -17.80 19.14
C ILE A 363 -8.53 -18.20 18.66
N LEU A 364 -8.46 -19.22 17.80
CA LEU A 364 -7.26 -19.57 17.06
C LEU A 364 -7.31 -18.88 15.70
N ALA A 365 -6.45 -17.89 15.53
CA ALA A 365 -6.41 -17.09 14.32
C ALA A 365 -5.07 -16.38 14.16
N CYS A 366 -4.92 -15.79 12.99
CA CYS A 366 -3.93 -14.77 12.72
C CYS A 366 -4.59 -13.40 12.89
N TRP A 367 -3.85 -12.43 13.43
CA TRP A 367 -4.45 -11.16 13.80
C TRP A 367 -3.85 -10.01 12.99
N ASP A 368 -4.70 -9.10 12.53
CA ASP A 368 -4.25 -7.83 11.99
C ASP A 368 -3.73 -6.97 13.15
N GLU A 369 -2.41 -6.84 13.26
CA GLU A 369 -1.76 -6.04 14.31
C GLU A 369 -1.81 -4.55 14.00
N GLN A 370 -2.08 -4.19 12.75
CA GLN A 370 -2.09 -2.82 12.27
C GLN A 370 -3.49 -2.19 12.35
N ALA A 371 -4.58 -2.96 12.26
CA ALA A 371 -5.96 -2.45 12.37
C ALA A 371 -6.34 -2.12 13.83
N GLU A 372 -7.07 -1.01 14.04
CA GLU A 372 -7.54 -0.59 15.37
C GLU A 372 -8.44 -1.65 16.04
N GLU A 373 -9.25 -2.31 15.24
CA GLU A 373 -10.16 -3.36 15.72
C GLU A 373 -9.41 -4.63 16.13
N HIS A 374 -8.11 -4.74 15.80
CA HIS A 374 -7.30 -5.94 15.96
C HIS A 374 -8.06 -7.20 15.53
N GLY A 375 -8.60 -7.12 14.32
CA GLY A 375 -9.48 -8.11 13.73
C GLY A 375 -8.74 -9.33 13.17
N THR A 376 -9.52 -10.23 12.58
CA THR A 376 -8.99 -11.38 11.84
C THR A 376 -9.81 -11.62 10.58
N TRP A 377 -9.17 -12.17 9.54
CA TRP A 377 -9.81 -12.53 8.28
C TRP A 377 -10.28 -13.99 8.25
N LEU A 378 -9.67 -14.85 9.09
CA LEU A 378 -9.98 -16.26 9.21
C LEU A 378 -9.67 -16.71 10.64
N GLY A 379 -10.65 -17.30 11.31
CA GLY A 379 -10.44 -17.82 12.66
C GLY A 379 -11.42 -18.93 13.02
N ILE A 380 -11.05 -19.70 14.04
CA ILE A 380 -11.88 -20.72 14.66
C ILE A 380 -11.90 -20.53 16.19
N ASP A 381 -13.06 -20.67 16.82
CA ASP A 381 -13.17 -20.67 18.29
C ASP A 381 -13.07 -22.09 18.87
N ARG A 382 -13.09 -22.19 20.20
CA ARG A 382 -13.07 -23.50 20.90
C ARG A 382 -14.32 -24.35 20.71
N LYS A 383 -15.41 -23.79 20.19
CA LYS A 383 -16.70 -24.47 19.99
C LYS A 383 -16.88 -24.95 18.53
N GLY A 384 -15.95 -24.62 17.63
CA GLY A 384 -16.08 -24.96 16.22
C GLY A 384 -16.80 -23.92 15.38
N ARG A 385 -16.94 -22.70 15.87
CA ARG A 385 -17.39 -21.57 15.07
C ARG A 385 -16.23 -21.14 14.19
N VAL A 386 -16.48 -20.97 12.91
CA VAL A 386 -15.47 -20.51 11.93
C VAL A 386 -16.03 -19.29 11.22
N GLY A 387 -15.19 -18.27 11.07
CA GLY A 387 -15.54 -17.09 10.29
C GLY A 387 -14.46 -16.77 9.26
N VAL A 388 -14.88 -16.36 8.07
CA VAL A 388 -14.01 -15.92 6.96
C VAL A 388 -14.52 -14.58 6.44
N LEU A 389 -13.65 -13.58 6.35
CA LEU A 389 -13.95 -12.29 5.76
C LEU A 389 -13.15 -12.07 4.48
N LEU A 390 -13.87 -11.78 3.39
CA LEU A 390 -13.31 -11.37 2.11
C LEU A 390 -13.78 -9.94 1.82
N SER A 391 -12.86 -9.05 1.46
CA SER A 391 -13.21 -7.70 1.00
C SER A 391 -13.54 -7.76 -0.47
N VAL A 392 -14.76 -7.47 -0.91
CA VAL A 392 -15.10 -7.40 -2.34
C VAL A 392 -14.37 -6.21 -2.96
N THR A 393 -13.67 -6.44 -4.07
CA THR A 393 -12.89 -5.42 -4.78
C THR A 393 -13.84 -4.45 -5.44
N GLU A 394 -13.56 -3.16 -5.34
CA GLU A 394 -14.41 -2.13 -5.93
C GLU A 394 -13.55 -1.08 -6.62
N PRO A 395 -14.02 -0.51 -7.74
CA PRO A 395 -13.33 0.59 -8.36
C PRO A 395 -13.19 1.73 -7.34
N PRO A 396 -12.04 2.39 -7.26
CA PRO A 396 -11.78 3.39 -6.24
C PRO A 396 -12.87 4.48 -6.12
N HIS A 397 -13.40 4.93 -7.25
CA HIS A 397 -14.45 5.95 -7.33
C HIS A 397 -15.80 5.50 -6.73
N THR A 398 -15.99 4.21 -6.47
CA THR A 398 -17.21 3.65 -5.87
C THR A 398 -17.11 3.40 -4.36
N LEU A 399 -15.90 3.52 -3.79
CA LEU A 399 -15.66 3.30 -2.37
C LEU A 399 -16.27 4.43 -1.52
N LYS A 400 -16.92 4.05 -0.42
CA LYS A 400 -17.45 4.99 0.57
C LYS A 400 -16.31 5.40 1.49
N LYS A 401 -15.91 6.68 1.43
CA LYS A 401 -14.78 7.26 2.19
C LYS A 401 -14.90 7.10 3.71
N ASN A 402 -16.12 7.10 4.26
CA ASN A 402 -16.40 7.03 5.70
C ASN A 402 -17.06 5.71 6.13
N ALA A 403 -16.90 4.63 5.36
CA ALA A 403 -17.49 3.35 5.72
C ALA A 403 -16.89 2.81 7.03
N PRO A 404 -17.71 2.27 7.96
CA PRO A 404 -17.21 1.54 9.11
C PRO A 404 -16.30 0.39 8.69
N SER A 405 -15.29 0.09 9.51
CA SER A 405 -14.45 -1.09 9.30
C SER A 405 -15.23 -2.39 9.48
N ARG A 406 -14.73 -3.43 8.83
CA ARG A 406 -15.30 -4.79 8.81
C ARG A 406 -14.39 -5.79 9.51
N GLY A 407 -13.18 -5.38 9.89
CA GLY A 407 -12.15 -6.24 10.45
C GLY A 407 -12.57 -6.94 11.74
N ALA A 408 -13.49 -6.34 12.50
CA ALA A 408 -14.04 -6.94 13.70
C ALA A 408 -15.03 -8.09 13.45
N PHE A 409 -15.64 -8.23 12.28
CA PHE A 409 -16.80 -9.13 12.09
C PHE A 409 -16.52 -10.59 12.47
N VAL A 410 -15.39 -11.14 12.03
CA VAL A 410 -15.02 -12.53 12.36
C VAL A 410 -14.76 -12.66 13.86
N LYS A 411 -13.98 -11.74 14.45
CA LYS A 411 -13.69 -11.73 15.88
C LYS A 411 -14.97 -11.65 16.71
N ASP A 412 -15.88 -10.76 16.36
CA ASP A 412 -17.12 -10.52 17.11
C ASP A 412 -18.07 -11.72 17.00
N PHE A 413 -18.16 -12.36 15.84
CA PHE A 413 -18.90 -13.60 15.67
C PHE A 413 -18.33 -14.73 16.53
N LEU A 414 -17.00 -14.90 16.52
CA LEU A 414 -16.34 -15.98 17.24
C LEU A 414 -16.38 -15.80 18.77
N ASN A 415 -16.36 -14.56 19.25
CA ASN A 415 -16.56 -14.25 20.68
C ASN A 415 -18.04 -14.29 21.10
N GLY A 416 -18.96 -14.13 20.15
CA GLY A 416 -20.38 -14.05 20.40
C GLY A 416 -21.06 -15.40 20.65
N THR A 417 -22.35 -15.33 20.96
CA THR A 417 -23.23 -16.50 21.13
C THR A 417 -24.30 -16.60 20.05
N PHE A 418 -24.54 -15.54 19.27
CA PHE A 418 -25.58 -15.55 18.23
C PHE A 418 -25.33 -16.62 17.17
N PRO A 419 -26.35 -17.36 16.71
CA PRO A 419 -26.23 -18.23 15.54
C PRO A 419 -25.75 -17.46 14.30
N PRO A 420 -25.13 -18.12 13.31
CA PRO A 420 -24.66 -17.48 12.08
C PRO A 420 -25.71 -16.61 11.39
N ASP A 421 -26.93 -17.11 11.18
CA ASP A 421 -27.99 -16.37 10.47
C ASP A 421 -28.43 -15.09 11.21
N GLU A 422 -28.61 -15.17 12.53
CA GLU A 422 -28.95 -14.01 13.36
C GLU A 422 -27.84 -12.95 13.33
N PHE A 423 -26.59 -13.39 13.45
CA PHE A 423 -25.44 -12.47 13.39
C PHE A 423 -25.35 -11.79 12.01
N LEU A 424 -25.57 -12.53 10.93
CA LEU A 424 -25.63 -11.97 9.58
C LEU A 424 -26.80 -11.01 9.41
N SER A 425 -27.95 -11.28 10.01
CA SER A 425 -29.10 -10.36 9.98
C SER A 425 -28.78 -9.02 10.64
N GLU A 426 -28.05 -9.01 11.76
CA GLU A 426 -27.60 -7.76 12.38
C GLU A 426 -26.61 -6.97 11.51
N ILE A 427 -25.72 -7.65 10.78
CA ILE A 427 -24.84 -6.98 9.82
C ILE A 427 -25.63 -6.48 8.61
N ALA A 428 -26.60 -7.25 8.13
CA ALA A 428 -27.44 -6.91 6.99
C ALA A 428 -28.19 -5.58 7.18
N LYS A 429 -28.63 -5.28 8.41
CA LYS A 429 -29.29 -4.00 8.76
C LYS A 429 -28.41 -2.76 8.49
N LYS A 430 -27.08 -2.90 8.60
CA LYS A 430 -26.10 -1.81 8.41
C LYS A 430 -25.28 -1.94 7.12
N GLN A 431 -25.57 -2.93 6.27
CA GLN A 431 -24.71 -3.28 5.12
C GLN A 431 -24.56 -2.17 4.08
N GLN A 432 -25.56 -1.30 3.96
CA GLN A 432 -25.53 -0.15 3.04
C GLN A 432 -24.51 0.91 3.44
N GLN A 433 -24.05 0.92 4.69
CA GLN A 433 -23.02 1.85 5.17
C GLN A 433 -21.60 1.33 4.94
N LEU A 434 -21.46 0.04 4.62
CA LEU A 434 -20.16 -0.65 4.48
C LEU A 434 -19.68 -0.65 3.03
N ASN A 435 -18.35 -0.73 2.85
CA ASN A 435 -17.74 -1.08 1.57
C ASN A 435 -17.93 -2.58 1.29
N GLY A 436 -17.76 -2.98 0.03
CA GLY A 436 -18.05 -4.31 -0.52
C GLY A 436 -17.36 -5.45 0.24
N PHE A 437 -18.11 -6.42 0.74
CA PHE A 437 -17.56 -7.57 1.48
C PHE A 437 -18.35 -8.84 1.20
N GLN A 438 -17.71 -9.96 1.52
CA GLN A 438 -18.32 -11.26 1.67
C GLN A 438 -17.86 -11.89 2.98
N LEU A 439 -18.81 -12.20 3.86
CA LEU A 439 -18.59 -12.82 5.16
C LEU A 439 -19.15 -14.24 5.12
N LEU A 440 -18.36 -15.24 5.48
CA LEU A 440 -18.75 -16.65 5.59
C LEU A 440 -18.67 -17.08 7.04
N LEU A 441 -19.73 -17.65 7.58
CA LEU A 441 -19.84 -18.09 8.96
C LEU A 441 -20.32 -19.53 8.99
N MET A 442 -19.69 -20.33 9.83
CA MET A 442 -20.05 -21.70 10.13
C MET A 442 -20.04 -21.89 11.64
N ASP A 443 -20.89 -22.77 12.14
CA ASP A 443 -20.92 -23.16 13.54
C ASP A 443 -21.09 -24.69 13.66
N SER A 444 -21.03 -25.18 14.90
CA SER A 444 -21.30 -26.58 15.22
C SER A 444 -20.42 -27.60 14.48
N LEU A 445 -19.24 -27.19 13.97
CA LEU A 445 -18.36 -28.07 13.19
C LEU A 445 -17.74 -29.20 14.02
N LEU A 446 -17.62 -29.01 15.34
CA LEU A 446 -17.06 -30.01 16.25
C LEU A 446 -18.13 -30.93 16.85
N SER A 447 -19.42 -30.66 16.64
CA SER A 447 -20.52 -31.50 17.14
C SER A 447 -20.98 -32.52 16.08
N VAL A 448 -21.86 -33.42 16.49
CA VAL A 448 -22.53 -34.38 15.60
C VAL A 448 -23.84 -33.74 15.15
N GLY A 449 -23.90 -33.24 13.91
CA GLY A 449 -25.07 -32.54 13.39
C GLY A 449 -24.86 -31.97 11.98
N PRO A 450 -25.90 -31.36 11.37
CA PRO A 450 -25.77 -30.67 10.10
C PRO A 450 -24.90 -29.42 10.25
N SER A 451 -24.03 -29.20 9.29
CA SER A 451 -23.28 -27.96 9.16
C SER A 451 -23.61 -27.33 7.81
N SER A 452 -23.80 -26.02 7.80
CA SER A 452 -24.04 -25.23 6.60
C SER A 452 -23.09 -24.03 6.61
N ILE A 453 -22.83 -23.48 5.42
CA ILE A 453 -22.09 -22.23 5.31
C ILE A 453 -23.14 -21.12 5.21
N PHE A 454 -23.12 -20.19 6.16
CA PHE A 454 -23.95 -19.00 6.11
C PHE A 454 -23.11 -17.87 5.54
N SER A 455 -23.58 -17.19 4.51
CA SER A 455 -22.85 -16.07 3.93
C SER A 455 -23.68 -14.81 3.79
N LEU A 456 -23.03 -13.66 3.92
CA LEU A 456 -23.57 -12.36 3.56
C LEU A 456 -22.62 -11.66 2.60
N SER A 457 -23.12 -11.18 1.47
CA SER A 457 -22.43 -10.21 0.62
C SER A 457 -23.31 -8.99 0.41
N ASN A 458 -22.75 -7.80 0.51
CA ASN A 458 -23.47 -6.55 0.28
C ASN A 458 -23.38 -6.04 -1.17
N ARG A 459 -22.86 -6.86 -2.09
CA ARG A 459 -22.75 -6.56 -3.53
C ARG A 459 -23.50 -7.62 -4.35
N PHE A 460 -24.81 -7.40 -4.52
CA PHE A 460 -25.72 -8.23 -5.31
C PHE A 460 -26.54 -7.39 -6.32
N PRO A 461 -26.93 -7.97 -7.47
CA PRO A 461 -27.88 -7.38 -8.42
C PRO A 461 -29.34 -7.90 -8.36
N SER A 462 -29.70 -8.93 -7.56
CA SER A 462 -31.07 -9.53 -7.64
C SER A 462 -31.73 -9.95 -6.31
N LYS A 463 -32.87 -9.32 -6.01
CA LYS A 463 -34.10 -9.75 -5.25
C LYS A 463 -34.03 -10.81 -4.13
N THR A 464 -32.94 -10.96 -3.39
CA THR A 464 -33.01 -11.49 -2.01
C THR A 464 -32.84 -10.30 -1.08
N GLU A 465 -33.76 -10.10 -0.13
CA GLU A 465 -33.93 -8.80 0.57
C GLU A 465 -32.68 -8.30 1.32
N GLU A 466 -31.66 -9.15 1.54
CA GLU A 466 -30.51 -8.79 2.37
C GLU A 466 -29.15 -9.37 1.93
N GLY A 467 -29.03 -10.07 0.80
CA GLY A 467 -27.74 -10.65 0.35
C GLY A 467 -27.21 -11.82 1.19
N ARG A 468 -28.07 -12.43 2.02
CA ARG A 468 -27.78 -13.63 2.81
C ARG A 468 -28.00 -14.90 1.99
N THR A 469 -27.17 -15.92 2.19
CA THR A 469 -27.28 -17.22 1.51
C THR A 469 -26.83 -18.34 2.44
N VAL A 470 -27.57 -19.44 2.46
CA VAL A 470 -27.20 -20.68 3.14
C VAL A 470 -26.74 -21.68 2.08
N TRP A 471 -25.48 -22.06 2.13
CA TRP A 471 -24.92 -23.06 1.22
C TRP A 471 -25.00 -24.44 1.88
N PRO A 472 -25.55 -25.44 1.18
CA PRO A 472 -25.56 -26.82 1.67
C PRO A 472 -24.14 -27.41 1.70
N HIS A 473 -24.04 -28.68 2.06
CA HIS A 473 -22.81 -29.45 1.93
C HIS A 473 -22.34 -29.49 0.46
N GLY A 474 -21.03 -29.41 0.27
CA GLY A 474 -20.42 -29.32 -1.06
C GLY A 474 -19.03 -28.72 -1.02
N VAL A 475 -18.51 -28.42 -2.22
CA VAL A 475 -17.22 -27.76 -2.42
C VAL A 475 -17.47 -26.42 -3.12
N TYR A 476 -16.90 -25.36 -2.55
CA TYR A 476 -17.15 -23.98 -2.97
C TYR A 476 -15.87 -23.15 -2.97
N GLY A 477 -15.73 -22.29 -3.97
CA GLY A 477 -14.75 -21.23 -4.05
C GLY A 477 -15.40 -19.86 -3.83
N PHE A 478 -14.70 -19.00 -3.10
CA PHE A 478 -15.08 -17.62 -2.79
C PHE A 478 -13.87 -16.70 -3.03
N GLY A 479 -14.12 -15.43 -3.31
CA GLY A 479 -13.08 -14.43 -3.52
C GLY A 479 -13.61 -13.02 -3.32
N ASN A 480 -12.87 -12.01 -3.77
CA ASN A 480 -13.28 -10.59 -3.68
C ASN A 480 -14.29 -10.18 -4.74
N SER A 481 -15.02 -11.15 -5.28
CA SER A 481 -16.02 -10.98 -6.32
C SER A 481 -17.30 -11.64 -5.86
N PRO A 482 -18.48 -11.07 -6.12
CA PRO A 482 -19.74 -11.73 -5.81
C PRO A 482 -19.78 -13.14 -6.42
N ARG A 483 -20.29 -14.13 -5.68
CA ARG A 483 -20.18 -15.56 -6.10
C ARG A 483 -20.90 -15.91 -7.41
N HIS A 484 -21.87 -15.10 -7.84
CA HIS A 484 -22.57 -15.25 -9.12
C HIS A 484 -21.80 -14.64 -10.31
N LEU A 485 -20.79 -13.81 -10.02
CA LEU A 485 -19.82 -13.25 -10.96
C LEU A 485 -18.41 -13.46 -10.39
N PRO A 486 -17.95 -14.71 -10.24
CA PRO A 486 -16.66 -15.00 -9.62
C PRO A 486 -15.50 -14.62 -10.56
N PHE A 487 -14.36 -14.21 -9.99
CA PHE A 487 -13.11 -14.18 -10.74
C PHE A 487 -12.81 -15.57 -11.35
N GLN A 488 -12.18 -15.60 -12.52
CA GLN A 488 -11.79 -16.84 -13.20
C GLN A 488 -10.88 -17.70 -12.31
N LYS A 489 -9.99 -17.07 -11.54
CA LYS A 489 -9.13 -17.77 -10.56
C LYS A 489 -9.87 -18.49 -9.46
N VAL A 490 -11.04 -17.98 -9.06
CA VAL A 490 -11.90 -18.64 -8.06
C VAL A 490 -12.52 -19.89 -8.68
N ASN A 491 -13.05 -19.80 -9.90
CA ASN A 491 -13.61 -20.97 -10.61
C ASN A 491 -12.55 -22.04 -10.92
N TYR A 492 -11.36 -21.61 -11.33
CA TYR A 492 -10.23 -22.49 -11.61
C TYR A 492 -9.77 -23.21 -10.34
N GLY A 493 -9.54 -22.47 -9.25
CA GLY A 493 -9.11 -23.04 -7.98
C GLY A 493 -10.17 -23.94 -7.33
N GLU A 494 -11.47 -23.64 -7.47
CA GLU A 494 -12.55 -24.52 -7.01
C GLU A 494 -12.48 -25.90 -7.70
N LYS A 495 -12.21 -25.92 -9.02
CA LYS A 495 -12.03 -27.17 -9.77
C LYS A 495 -10.78 -27.93 -9.34
N LEU A 496 -9.65 -27.24 -9.14
CA LEU A 496 -8.43 -27.87 -8.63
C LEU A 496 -8.63 -28.47 -7.24
N PHE A 497 -9.28 -27.72 -6.35
CA PHE A 497 -9.58 -28.15 -4.99
C PHE A 497 -10.52 -29.35 -4.99
N GLN A 498 -11.61 -29.32 -5.77
CA GLN A 498 -12.48 -30.48 -5.94
C GLN A 498 -11.75 -31.70 -6.50
N LYS A 499 -10.85 -31.50 -7.47
CA LYS A 499 -10.03 -32.58 -8.05
C LYS A 499 -9.14 -33.22 -6.99
N VAL A 500 -8.43 -32.41 -6.19
CA VAL A 500 -7.60 -32.92 -5.08
C VAL A 500 -8.44 -33.74 -4.11
N LEU A 501 -9.63 -33.27 -3.71
CA LEU A 501 -10.48 -34.02 -2.78
C LEU A 501 -11.02 -35.34 -3.37
N ASN A 502 -11.17 -35.44 -4.69
CA ASN A 502 -11.64 -36.66 -5.33
C ASN A 502 -10.51 -37.68 -5.56
N GLU A 503 -9.29 -37.21 -5.84
CA GLU A 503 -8.16 -38.06 -6.25
C GLU A 503 -7.19 -38.37 -5.09
N PHE A 504 -7.26 -37.65 -3.98
CA PHE A 504 -6.39 -37.88 -2.83
C PHE A 504 -6.70 -39.23 -2.17
N ASP A 505 -5.71 -40.11 -2.08
CA ASP A 505 -5.83 -41.40 -1.40
C ASP A 505 -5.76 -41.22 0.12
N PHE A 506 -6.91 -40.90 0.72
CA PHE A 506 -7.05 -40.70 2.17
C PHE A 506 -6.75 -41.97 2.98
N ALA A 507 -6.72 -43.16 2.38
CA ALA A 507 -6.41 -44.40 3.11
C ALA A 507 -4.90 -44.58 3.30
N ARG A 508 -4.08 -44.16 2.33
CA ARG A 508 -2.63 -44.36 2.35
C ARG A 508 -1.82 -43.11 2.69
N ARG A 509 -2.34 -41.92 2.36
CA ARG A 509 -1.64 -40.65 2.55
C ARG A 509 -2.08 -39.95 3.83
N ASP A 510 -1.14 -39.25 4.46
CA ASP A 510 -1.37 -38.60 5.76
C ASP A 510 -1.88 -37.14 5.66
N GLU A 511 -2.15 -36.52 6.82
CA GLU A 511 -2.59 -35.12 6.89
C GLU A 511 -1.55 -34.16 6.30
N SER A 512 -0.26 -34.41 6.53
CA SER A 512 0.82 -33.53 6.05
C SER A 512 0.84 -33.51 4.52
N GLU A 513 0.67 -34.67 3.89
CA GLU A 513 0.58 -34.79 2.43
C GLU A 513 -0.65 -34.08 1.86
N LEU A 514 -1.80 -34.15 2.54
CA LEU A 514 -3.00 -33.41 2.15
C LEU A 514 -2.74 -31.90 2.23
N VAL A 515 -2.22 -31.43 3.37
CA VAL A 515 -1.89 -30.01 3.60
C VAL A 515 -0.89 -29.50 2.58
N GLN A 516 0.16 -30.27 2.25
CA GLN A 516 1.11 -29.93 1.19
C GLN A 516 0.45 -29.83 -0.19
N THR A 517 -0.45 -30.76 -0.51
CA THR A 517 -1.21 -30.74 -1.77
C THR A 517 -2.11 -29.51 -1.86
N LEU A 518 -2.79 -29.16 -0.77
CA LEU A 518 -3.63 -27.95 -0.68
C LEU A 518 -2.80 -26.67 -0.79
N PHE A 519 -1.65 -26.60 -0.13
CA PHE A 519 -0.72 -25.47 -0.32
C PHE A 519 -0.18 -25.40 -1.74
N GLY A 520 -0.10 -26.52 -2.47
CA GLY A 520 0.19 -26.55 -3.91
C GLY A 520 -0.83 -25.76 -4.72
N ILE A 521 -2.13 -25.91 -4.45
CA ILE A 521 -3.19 -25.11 -5.09
C ILE A 521 -3.00 -23.62 -4.79
N ALA A 522 -2.76 -23.26 -3.53
CA ALA A 522 -2.59 -21.85 -3.15
C ALA A 522 -1.30 -21.21 -3.68
N SER A 523 -0.33 -22.02 -4.08
CA SER A 523 0.92 -21.57 -4.72
C SER A 523 0.82 -21.59 -6.25
N ASP A 524 -0.35 -21.91 -6.82
CA ASP A 524 -0.56 -21.97 -8.26
C ASP A 524 -0.52 -20.57 -8.89
N ARG A 525 0.41 -20.42 -9.83
CA ARG A 525 0.73 -19.15 -10.52
C ARG A 525 0.12 -19.08 -11.93
N THR A 526 -0.80 -19.98 -12.27
CA THR A 526 -1.48 -19.97 -13.57
C THR A 526 -2.22 -18.64 -13.74
N ILE A 527 -1.86 -17.89 -14.78
CA ILE A 527 -2.45 -16.59 -15.09
C ILE A 527 -3.70 -16.80 -15.94
N LEU A 528 -4.86 -16.45 -15.40
CA LEU A 528 -6.18 -16.57 -16.05
C LEU A 528 -6.61 -15.20 -16.59
N PHE A 529 -5.86 -14.70 -17.57
CA PHE A 529 -6.06 -13.39 -18.19
C PHE A 529 -6.53 -13.55 -19.65
N PRO A 530 -7.45 -12.69 -20.15
CA PRO A 530 -8.11 -11.60 -19.44
C PRO A 530 -9.18 -12.10 -18.47
N ASP A 531 -9.39 -11.38 -17.36
CA ASP A 531 -10.48 -11.60 -16.42
C ASP A 531 -11.37 -10.35 -16.36
N ASP A 532 -12.49 -10.40 -17.09
CA ASP A 532 -13.42 -9.27 -17.19
C ASP A 532 -13.94 -8.81 -15.82
N GLN A 533 -14.09 -9.72 -14.87
CA GLN A 533 -14.61 -9.40 -13.54
C GLN A 533 -13.55 -8.69 -12.70
N ILE A 534 -12.30 -9.17 -12.71
CA ILE A 534 -11.19 -8.45 -12.06
C ILE A 534 -11.06 -7.07 -12.69
N ARG A 535 -11.03 -6.98 -14.02
CA ARG A 535 -10.95 -5.70 -14.75
C ARG A 535 -12.03 -4.71 -14.30
N GLN A 536 -13.29 -5.14 -14.29
CA GLN A 536 -14.40 -4.27 -13.89
C GLN A 536 -14.28 -3.84 -12.43
N GLN A 537 -13.90 -4.74 -11.53
CA GLN A 537 -13.81 -4.46 -10.10
C GLN A 537 -12.56 -3.65 -9.71
N THR A 538 -11.49 -3.69 -10.51
CA THR A 538 -10.30 -2.83 -10.33
C THR A 538 -10.43 -1.50 -11.05
N GLY A 539 -11.37 -1.38 -12.00
CA GLY A 539 -11.54 -0.18 -12.83
C GLY A 539 -10.55 -0.08 -14.00
N CYS A 540 -9.93 -1.20 -14.38
CA CYS A 540 -8.93 -1.23 -15.45
C CYS A 540 -9.56 -1.17 -16.84
N SER A 541 -8.81 -0.62 -17.81
CA SER A 541 -9.22 -0.59 -19.22
C SER A 541 -9.30 -2.00 -19.82
N GLN A 542 -10.08 -2.18 -20.90
CA GLN A 542 -10.20 -3.47 -21.61
C GLN A 542 -8.89 -3.97 -22.22
N ASN A 543 -7.92 -3.07 -22.46
CA ASN A 543 -6.65 -3.36 -23.11
C ASN A 543 -5.47 -3.42 -22.13
N SER A 544 -5.70 -3.15 -20.84
CA SER A 544 -4.64 -3.07 -19.84
C SER A 544 -4.21 -4.45 -19.34
N ASP A 545 -2.91 -4.76 -19.47
CA ASP A 545 -2.28 -5.95 -18.86
C ASP A 545 -1.98 -5.74 -17.36
N ALA A 546 -2.19 -4.55 -16.82
CA ALA A 546 -1.61 -4.19 -15.54
C ALA A 546 -2.35 -4.88 -14.34
N TYR A 547 -3.55 -5.42 -14.52
CA TYR A 547 -4.24 -6.25 -13.50
C TYR A 547 -3.90 -7.75 -13.62
N LYS A 548 -3.10 -8.14 -14.61
CA LYS A 548 -2.78 -9.55 -14.91
C LYS A 548 -2.13 -10.29 -13.75
N PHE A 549 -1.31 -9.61 -12.94
CA PHE A 549 -0.70 -10.21 -11.74
C PHE A 549 -1.74 -10.68 -10.73
N LEU A 550 -2.94 -10.07 -10.74
CA LEU A 550 -4.07 -10.44 -9.89
C LEU A 550 -4.85 -11.65 -10.41
N CYS A 551 -4.66 -12.07 -11.66
CA CYS A 551 -5.38 -13.14 -12.34
C CYS A 551 -4.88 -14.56 -12.00
N SER A 552 -4.06 -14.71 -10.96
CA SER A 552 -3.56 -15.99 -10.46
C SER A 552 -4.00 -16.23 -9.01
N ILE A 553 -4.01 -17.50 -8.58
CA ILE A 553 -4.35 -17.86 -7.19
C ILE A 553 -3.27 -17.35 -6.24
N PHE A 554 -2.01 -17.59 -6.56
CA PHE A 554 -0.86 -16.98 -5.89
C PHE A 554 -0.52 -15.65 -6.54
N VAL A 555 -0.96 -14.55 -5.93
CA VAL A 555 -0.68 -13.21 -6.42
C VAL A 555 0.76 -12.84 -6.07
N ASP A 556 1.56 -12.56 -7.09
CA ASP A 556 2.93 -12.09 -6.94
C ASP A 556 3.11 -10.74 -7.64
N GLY A 557 2.71 -9.68 -6.94
CA GLY A 557 2.99 -8.34 -7.40
C GLY A 557 4.47 -7.99 -7.34
N SER A 558 5.25 -8.61 -6.44
CA SER A 558 6.68 -8.30 -6.25
C SER A 558 7.51 -8.57 -7.50
N SER A 559 7.17 -9.62 -8.26
CA SER A 559 7.81 -9.93 -9.55
C SER A 559 7.57 -8.86 -10.63
N GLU A 560 6.49 -8.08 -10.47
CA GLU A 560 6.18 -6.93 -11.30
C GLU A 560 6.68 -5.62 -10.68
N GLY A 561 7.09 -5.64 -9.40
CA GLY A 561 7.54 -4.52 -8.59
C GLY A 561 6.52 -4.02 -7.56
N ILE A 562 5.31 -4.58 -7.47
CA ILE A 562 4.24 -4.13 -6.55
C ILE A 562 4.44 -4.69 -5.14
N ASN A 563 4.37 -3.85 -4.12
CA ASN A 563 4.17 -4.15 -2.70
C ASN A 563 2.74 -4.65 -2.45
N TYR A 564 2.42 -5.74 -3.13
CA TYR A 564 1.16 -6.43 -3.02
C TYR A 564 1.34 -7.90 -3.44
N GLY A 565 0.81 -8.81 -2.65
CA GLY A 565 0.84 -10.22 -3.02
C GLY A 565 0.24 -11.12 -1.96
N THR A 566 0.24 -12.41 -2.23
CA THR A 566 -0.16 -13.43 -1.27
C THR A 566 0.78 -13.40 -0.06
N THR A 567 0.32 -12.92 1.10
CA THR A 567 1.15 -12.78 2.31
C THR A 567 0.98 -13.95 3.28
N SER A 568 -0.20 -14.57 3.28
CA SER A 568 -0.52 -15.71 4.15
C SER A 568 -1.40 -16.70 3.40
N THR A 569 -1.10 -17.98 3.60
CA THR A 569 -1.88 -19.10 3.12
C THR A 569 -2.23 -19.97 4.32
N SER A 570 -3.51 -20.31 4.47
CA SER A 570 -4.03 -21.03 5.61
C SER A 570 -4.79 -22.28 5.19
N VAL A 571 -4.58 -23.39 5.88
CA VAL A 571 -5.38 -24.61 5.77
C VAL A 571 -6.01 -24.90 7.13
N LEU A 572 -7.34 -25.03 7.17
CA LEU A 572 -8.08 -25.43 8.37
C LEU A 572 -8.82 -26.74 8.07
N LEU A 573 -8.47 -27.78 8.82
CA LEU A 573 -9.06 -29.11 8.73
C LEU A 573 -9.91 -29.35 9.96
N VAL A 574 -11.11 -29.91 9.78
CA VAL A 574 -11.94 -30.42 10.88
C VAL A 574 -12.29 -31.87 10.56
N ASP A 575 -11.85 -32.78 11.42
CA ASP A 575 -12.09 -34.21 11.25
C ASP A 575 -13.49 -34.63 11.72
N ILE A 576 -13.84 -35.90 11.47
CA ILE A 576 -15.12 -36.48 11.91
C ILE A 576 -15.26 -36.60 13.43
N GLU A 577 -14.14 -36.64 14.16
CA GLU A 577 -14.08 -36.74 15.62
C GLU A 577 -14.25 -35.38 16.31
N GLY A 578 -14.26 -34.28 15.55
CA GLY A 578 -14.37 -32.92 16.08
C GLY A 578 -13.02 -32.36 16.56
N THR A 579 -11.91 -32.81 15.96
CA THR A 579 -10.60 -32.17 16.07
C THR A 579 -10.43 -31.18 14.93
N ALA A 580 -9.97 -29.97 15.27
CA ALA A 580 -9.59 -28.97 14.29
C ALA A 580 -8.07 -28.76 14.29
N VAL A 581 -7.47 -28.72 13.10
CA VAL A 581 -6.05 -28.40 12.90
C VAL A 581 -5.93 -27.22 11.95
N PHE A 582 -5.19 -26.20 12.39
CA PHE A 582 -4.97 -24.98 11.63
C PHE A 582 -3.48 -24.89 11.26
N HIS A 583 -3.21 -24.98 9.96
CA HIS A 583 -1.90 -24.83 9.35
C HIS A 583 -1.78 -23.45 8.69
N GLU A 584 -0.66 -22.77 8.89
CA GLU A 584 -0.38 -21.49 8.23
C GLU A 584 1.01 -21.48 7.59
N ARG A 585 1.06 -20.97 6.36
CA ARG A 585 2.28 -20.53 5.66
C ARG A 585 2.26 -19.03 5.47
N ARG A 586 3.42 -18.41 5.60
CA ARG A 586 3.60 -16.97 5.39
C ARG A 586 4.79 -16.70 4.50
N LEU A 587 4.70 -15.61 3.76
CA LEU A 587 5.87 -14.94 3.23
C LEU A 587 6.66 -14.37 4.42
N ALA A 588 7.95 -14.69 4.51
CA ALA A 588 8.77 -14.27 5.63
C ALA A 588 8.78 -12.75 5.76
N ASN A 589 8.45 -12.27 6.95
CA ASN A 589 8.57 -10.86 7.30
C ASN A 589 10.07 -10.54 7.47
N PRO A 590 10.65 -9.56 6.76
CA PRO A 590 12.07 -9.21 6.86
C PRO A 590 12.55 -8.94 8.29
N GLN A 591 11.64 -8.61 9.21
CA GLN A 591 11.96 -8.40 10.63
C GLN A 591 12.19 -9.68 11.45
N ARG A 592 11.77 -10.85 10.95
CA ARG A 592 11.95 -12.15 11.62
C ARG A 592 12.86 -13.05 10.80
N ASN A 593 14.12 -12.63 10.72
CA ASN A 593 15.33 -13.45 10.67
C ASN A 593 15.07 -14.98 10.54
N GLY A 594 14.84 -15.45 9.31
CA GLY A 594 14.47 -16.82 8.95
C GLY A 594 14.06 -16.95 7.48
N SER A 595 14.22 -18.16 6.91
CA SER A 595 13.87 -18.61 5.55
C SER A 595 12.59 -17.97 4.96
N PRO A 596 12.51 -17.72 3.63
CA PRO A 596 11.37 -17.06 2.96
C PRO A 596 10.01 -17.74 3.16
N PHE A 597 9.99 -18.98 3.66
CA PHE A 597 8.78 -19.67 4.10
C PHE A 597 9.04 -20.41 5.43
N ALA A 598 8.19 -20.16 6.42
CA ALA A 598 8.10 -20.96 7.64
C ALA A 598 6.71 -21.60 7.71
N ILE A 599 6.65 -22.92 7.91
CA ILE A 599 5.42 -23.66 8.19
C ILE A 599 5.24 -23.70 9.71
N LYS A 600 4.09 -23.26 10.22
CA LYS A 600 3.72 -23.38 11.64
C LYS A 600 2.38 -24.12 11.80
N GLU A 601 2.37 -25.11 12.68
CA GLU A 601 1.17 -25.90 13.02
C GLU A 601 0.59 -25.43 14.36
N GLY A 602 -0.70 -25.10 14.39
CA GLY A 602 -1.47 -24.89 15.61
C GLY A 602 -2.38 -26.09 15.88
N ARG A 603 -1.98 -26.97 16.81
CA ARG A 603 -2.85 -28.05 17.32
C ARG A 603 -3.46 -27.69 18.67
N ARG A 604 -4.65 -28.21 18.96
CA ARG A 604 -5.20 -28.23 20.33
C ARG A 604 -4.18 -28.94 21.24
N PRO A 605 -3.73 -28.35 22.36
CA PRO A 605 -2.54 -28.85 23.05
C PRO A 605 -2.81 -30.17 23.79
N SER A 606 -2.04 -31.20 23.46
CA SER A 606 -1.50 -32.18 24.39
C SER A 606 0.03 -32.06 24.39
N SER A 607 0.55 -31.31 25.36
CA SER A 607 1.93 -31.32 25.91
C SER A 607 3.18 -31.46 24.98
N VAL A 608 4.04 -30.42 25.00
CA VAL A 608 5.53 -30.35 24.81
C VAL A 608 6.14 -30.15 23.37
N GLY A 609 6.75 -28.98 23.12
CA GLY A 609 8.20 -28.84 22.80
C GLY A 609 8.78 -28.53 21.38
N ARG A 610 9.12 -27.24 21.15
CA ARG A 610 10.35 -26.59 20.55
C ARG A 610 10.87 -26.79 19.08
N LEU A 611 11.67 -25.78 18.69
CA LEU A 611 11.99 -25.15 17.38
C LEU A 611 13.52 -25.06 17.15
N TYR A 612 14.05 -25.07 15.90
CA TYR A 612 15.43 -24.62 15.55
C TYR A 612 15.57 -24.07 14.11
N VAL A 613 16.47 -23.09 13.91
CA VAL A 613 16.80 -22.32 12.68
C VAL A 613 18.34 -22.24 12.51
N ILE A 614 18.86 -22.22 11.26
CA ILE A 614 20.30 -21.99 10.91
C ILE A 614 20.40 -21.02 9.69
N TYR A 615 21.42 -20.15 9.64
CA TYR A 615 21.65 -19.02 8.69
C TYR A 615 22.86 -19.20 7.77
N PHE A 616 22.91 -18.48 6.62
CA PHE A 616 24.14 -17.92 5.99
C PHE A 616 23.84 -16.70 5.07
N ARG A 617 24.80 -15.76 4.95
CA ARG A 617 24.87 -14.53 4.10
C ARG A 617 26.10 -14.66 3.15
N PRO A 618 26.25 -13.94 1.99
CA PRO A 618 26.81 -12.57 1.98
C PRO A 618 26.45 -11.63 0.76
N MET A 619 27.00 -10.40 0.83
CA MET A 619 26.88 -9.14 0.03
C MET A 619 27.27 -9.17 -1.48
N LEU A 620 26.90 -8.11 -2.25
CA LEU A 620 27.83 -7.27 -3.07
C LEU A 620 27.17 -6.08 -3.86
N HIS A 621 27.93 -4.97 -3.93
CA HIS A 621 27.97 -3.76 -4.80
C HIS A 621 26.85 -3.46 -5.83
N PHE A 622 26.29 -2.23 -5.79
CA PHE A 622 25.23 -1.74 -6.70
C PHE A 622 25.64 -0.53 -7.56
N SER A 623 25.23 -0.51 -8.83
CA SER A 623 25.33 0.69 -9.70
C SER A 623 24.19 1.67 -9.39
N LEU A 624 24.38 2.98 -9.58
CA LEU A 624 23.36 4.01 -9.27
C LEU A 624 22.02 3.76 -9.99
N ILE A 625 22.04 3.27 -11.23
CA ILE A 625 20.82 2.91 -11.97
C ILE A 625 20.13 1.71 -11.32
N HIS A 626 20.91 0.74 -10.84
CA HIS A 626 20.37 -0.40 -10.11
C HIS A 626 19.83 0.00 -8.72
N PHE A 627 20.47 0.98 -8.07
CA PHE A 627 20.02 1.53 -6.79
C PHE A 627 18.73 2.36 -6.94
N VAL A 628 18.61 3.16 -8.00
CA VAL A 628 17.36 3.84 -8.38
C VAL A 628 16.29 2.79 -8.70
N SER A 629 16.60 1.78 -9.51
CA SER A 629 15.67 0.67 -9.80
C SER A 629 15.19 -0.04 -8.53
N ILE A 630 16.09 -0.28 -7.55
CA ILE A 630 15.74 -0.82 -6.23
C ILE A 630 14.85 0.14 -5.45
N ILE A 631 15.11 1.44 -5.46
CA ILE A 631 14.26 2.43 -4.76
C ILE A 631 12.86 2.52 -5.40
N CYS A 632 12.80 2.48 -6.74
CA CYS A 632 11.56 2.53 -7.50
C CYS A 632 10.71 1.27 -7.32
N GLN A 633 11.33 0.09 -7.22
CA GLN A 633 10.69 -1.20 -6.87
C GLN A 633 9.93 -1.18 -5.53
N LEU A 634 10.03 -0.10 -4.73
CA LEU A 634 9.54 -0.04 -3.34
C LEU A 634 8.47 1.00 -3.07
N PHE A 635 8.32 1.97 -3.97
CA PHE A 635 7.15 2.83 -3.96
C PHE A 635 5.92 2.15 -4.58
N LEU A 636 6.19 1.07 -5.29
CA LEU A 636 5.26 0.15 -5.90
C LEU A 636 4.86 -0.91 -4.88
#